data_AF-A0A7C3GNP3-F1
#
_entry.id   AF-A0A7C3GNP3-F1
#
_cell.length_a   1.000
_cell.length_b   1.000
_cell.length_c   1.000
_cell.angle_alpha   90.00
_cell.angle_beta   90.00
_cell.angle_gamma   90.00
#
_symmetry.space_group_name_H-M   'P 1'
#
loop_
_entity.id
_entity.type
_entity.pdbx_description
1 polymer ?
#
loop_
_entity_poly.entity_id
_entity_poly.type
_entity_poly.pdbx_seq_one_letter_code
_entity_poly.pdbx_strand_id
1 'polypeptide(L)'
;MRAMTKENLQAAFAGESQAHMKYLAFAAQAEKEGKPNIARLFQAIAYAEQVHATNHLKELGGIGDTVANLEAAIAGETFEVEEMYAAYLAVAELQAE
;
A
#
# COMPACT_ATOMS: atom_id res chain seq x y z
N MET A 1 5.20 -16.93 14.93
CA MET A 1 4.75 -15.58 15.36
C MET A 1 3.47 -15.71 16.19
N ARG A 2 3.28 -14.93 17.26
CA ARG A 2 2.00 -14.90 18.02
C ARG A 2 0.93 -14.17 17.20
N ALA A 3 -0.34 -14.55 17.36
CA ALA A 3 -1.45 -13.98 16.57
C ALA A 3 -1.49 -12.45 16.62
N MET A 4 -1.46 -11.86 17.81
CA MET A 4 -1.44 -10.40 17.98
C MET A 4 -0.24 -9.73 17.28
N THR A 5 0.94 -10.34 17.33
CA THR A 5 2.12 -9.80 16.65
C THR A 5 1.95 -9.84 15.14
N LYS A 6 1.33 -10.91 14.61
CA LYS A 6 1.04 -11.01 13.17
C LYS A 6 0.07 -9.92 12.73
N GLU A 7 -1.00 -9.72 13.48
CA GLU A 7 -1.99 -8.66 13.22
C GLU A 7 -1.35 -7.27 13.27
N ASN A 8 -0.50 -7.01 14.28
CA ASN A 8 0.22 -5.75 14.39
C ASN A 8 1.14 -5.49 13.19
N LEU A 9 1.84 -6.52 12.70
CA LEU A 9 2.70 -6.38 11.52
C LEU A 9 1.89 -6.18 10.23
N GLN A 10 0.72 -6.82 10.10
CA GLN A 10 -0.18 -6.60 8.97
C GLN A 10 -0.73 -5.17 8.97
N ALA A 11 -1.14 -4.67 10.15
CA ALA A 11 -1.59 -3.30 10.32
C ALA A 11 -0.46 -2.29 10.02
N ALA A 12 0.77 -2.57 10.49
CA ALA A 12 1.93 -1.74 10.18
C ALA A 12 2.24 -1.74 8.67
N PHE A 13 2.27 -2.90 8.01
CA PHE A 13 2.46 -2.98 6.57
C PHE A 13 1.42 -2.16 5.79
N ALA A 14 0.14 -2.24 6.17
CA ALA A 14 -0.90 -1.43 5.56
C ALA A 14 -0.70 0.07 5.81
N GLY A 15 -0.37 0.46 7.04
CA GLY A 15 -0.13 1.85 7.42
C GLY A 15 1.05 2.48 6.68
N GLU A 16 2.19 1.78 6.62
CA GLU A 16 3.39 2.24 5.92
C GLU A 16 3.17 2.32 4.40
N SER A 17 2.45 1.37 3.82
CA SER A 17 2.09 1.39 2.39
C SER A 17 1.20 2.59 2.04
N GLN A 18 0.22 2.92 2.90
CA GLN A 18 -0.60 4.12 2.75
C GLN A 18 0.21 5.41 2.95
N ALA A 19 1.15 5.43 3.89
CA ALA A 19 2.03 6.57 4.13
C ALA A 19 2.91 6.85 2.91
N HIS A 20 3.56 5.82 2.36
CA HIS A 20 4.33 5.89 1.11
C HIS A 20 3.51 6.55 -0.02
N MET A 21 2.31 6.03 -0.30
CA MET A 21 1.45 6.56 -1.37
C MET A 21 1.04 8.02 -1.13
N LYS A 22 0.64 8.37 0.11
CA LYS A 22 0.30 9.75 0.48
C LYS A 22 1.48 10.70 0.29
N TYR A 23 2.68 10.30 0.69
CA TYR A 23 3.86 11.16 0.61
C TYR A 23 4.30 11.37 -0.85
N LEU A 24 4.15 10.39 -1.74
CA LEU A 24 4.33 10.63 -3.18
C LEU A 24 3.32 11.65 -3.72
N ALA A 25 2.05 11.56 -3.33
CA ALA A 25 1.03 12.53 -3.73
C ALA A 25 1.33 13.95 -3.19
N PHE A 26 1.77 14.04 -1.93
CA PHE A 26 2.15 15.32 -1.32
C PHE A 26 3.40 15.93 -1.95
N ALA A 27 4.37 15.09 -2.35
CA ALA A 27 5.52 15.54 -3.10
C ALA A 27 5.11 16.17 -4.44
N ALA A 28 4.21 15.50 -5.18
CA ALA A 28 3.70 16.02 -6.45
C ALA A 28 2.95 17.35 -6.26
N GLN A 29 2.19 17.49 -5.18
CA GLN A 29 1.52 18.75 -4.85
C GLN A 29 2.53 19.86 -4.50
N ALA A 30 3.54 19.56 -3.69
CA ALA A 30 4.60 20.51 -3.33
C ALA A 30 5.39 21.00 -4.57
N GLU A 31 5.61 20.13 -5.56
CA GLU A 31 6.24 20.51 -6.82
C GLU A 31 5.36 21.50 -7.61
N LYS A 32 4.05 21.24 -7.71
CA LYS A 32 3.09 22.17 -8.36
C LYS A 32 3.04 23.54 -7.68
N GLU A 33 3.28 23.59 -6.38
CA GLU A 33 3.33 24.83 -5.59
C GLU A 33 4.70 25.53 -5.62
N GLY A 34 5.68 25.02 -6.37
CA GLY A 34 7.02 25.60 -6.46
C GLY A 34 7.82 25.45 -5.17
N LYS A 35 7.61 24.36 -4.41
CA LYS A 35 8.30 24.05 -3.15
C LYS A 35 9.25 22.83 -3.32
N PRO A 36 10.32 22.94 -4.12
CA PRO A 36 11.13 21.78 -4.51
C PRO A 36 11.83 21.08 -3.34
N ASN A 37 12.23 21.82 -2.29
CA ASN A 37 12.83 21.23 -1.10
C ASN A 37 11.83 20.38 -0.29
N ILE A 38 10.55 20.78 -0.25
CA ILE A 38 9.49 20.04 0.43
C ILE A 38 9.09 18.82 -0.40
N ALA A 39 9.00 18.97 -1.72
CA ALA A 39 8.77 17.84 -2.63
C ALA A 39 9.84 16.75 -2.44
N ARG A 40 11.12 17.15 -2.44
CA ARG A 40 12.24 16.25 -2.20
C ARG A 40 12.20 15.60 -0.81
N LEU A 41 11.79 16.33 0.22
CA LEU A 41 11.62 15.77 1.56
C LEU A 41 10.56 14.67 1.57
N PHE A 42 9.38 14.93 0.98
CA PHE A 42 8.32 13.94 0.90
C PHE A 42 8.72 12.71 0.08
N GLN A 43 9.44 12.88 -1.03
CA GLN A 43 9.98 11.74 -1.80
C GLN A 43 10.94 10.88 -0.97
N ALA A 44 11.83 11.53 -0.22
CA ALA A 44 12.79 10.81 0.65
C ALA A 44 12.07 10.03 1.76
N ILE A 45 11.05 10.63 2.38
CA ILE A 45 10.25 9.96 3.43
C ILE A 45 9.41 8.84 2.81
N ALA A 46 8.80 9.04 1.64
CA ALA A 46 8.06 7.99 0.95
C ALA A 46 8.93 6.75 0.73
N TYR A 47 10.19 6.93 0.33
CA TYR A 47 11.12 5.81 0.20
C TYR A 47 11.45 5.16 1.56
N ALA A 48 11.57 5.95 2.63
CA ALA A 48 11.75 5.39 3.99
C ALA A 48 10.56 4.51 4.39
N GLU A 49 9.31 4.93 4.14
CA GLU A 49 8.13 4.11 4.48
C GLU A 49 8.03 2.85 3.60
N GLN A 50 8.49 2.92 2.35
CA GLN A 50 8.65 1.71 1.53
C GLN A 50 9.61 0.70 2.18
N VAL A 51 10.73 1.17 2.75
CA VAL A 51 11.67 0.31 3.50
C VAL A 51 11.00 -0.29 4.74
N HIS A 52 10.25 0.51 5.51
CA HIS A 52 9.51 0.01 6.67
C HIS A 52 8.47 -1.05 6.29
N ALA A 53 7.63 -0.77 5.29
CA ALA A 53 6.64 -1.71 4.76
C ALA A 53 7.30 -3.02 4.27
N THR A 54 8.39 -2.91 3.53
CA THR A 54 9.13 -4.08 2.99
C THR A 54 9.66 -4.96 4.13
N ASN A 55 10.16 -4.36 5.21
CA ASN A 55 10.63 -5.10 6.38
C ASN A 55 9.49 -5.86 7.06
N HIS A 56 8.33 -5.23 7.24
CA HIS A 56 7.16 -5.91 7.81
C HIS A 56 6.64 -7.04 6.93
N LEU A 57 6.57 -6.83 5.61
CA LEU A 57 6.15 -7.87 4.67
C LEU A 57 7.11 -9.07 4.69
N LYS A 58 8.42 -8.81 4.79
CA LYS A 58 9.45 -9.84 4.92
C LYS A 58 9.27 -10.64 6.21
N GLU A 59 9.06 -10.00 7.35
CA GLU A 59 8.81 -10.69 8.64
C GLU A 59 7.50 -11.48 8.66
N LEU A 60 6.51 -11.07 7.88
CA LEU A 60 5.27 -11.81 7.65
C LEU A 60 5.45 -13.01 6.71
N GLY A 61 6.61 -13.16 6.06
CA GLY A 61 6.86 -14.19 5.05
C GLY A 61 6.14 -13.92 3.73
N GLY A 62 5.77 -12.67 3.45
CA GLY A 62 5.04 -12.29 2.24
C GLY A 62 5.90 -12.08 0.99
N ILE A 63 7.20 -12.39 1.06
CA ILE A 63 8.13 -12.32 -0.08
C ILE A 63 8.69 -13.72 -0.32
N GLY A 64 8.17 -14.39 -1.34
CA GLY A 64 8.64 -15.69 -1.83
C GLY A 64 9.60 -15.55 -3.02
N ASP A 65 9.78 -16.64 -3.76
CA ASP A 65 10.42 -16.58 -5.07
C ASP A 65 9.52 -15.89 -6.11
N THR A 66 10.05 -15.63 -7.31
CA THR A 66 9.32 -14.90 -8.35
C THR A 66 8.03 -15.60 -8.76
N VAL A 67 7.99 -16.94 -8.77
CA VAL A 67 6.78 -17.69 -9.16
C VAL A 67 5.71 -17.54 -8.10
N ALA A 68 6.06 -17.77 -6.82
CA ALA A 68 5.14 -17.58 -5.70
C ALA A 68 4.62 -16.13 -5.60
N ASN A 69 5.47 -15.13 -5.87
CA ASN A 69 5.07 -13.73 -5.87
C ASN A 69 4.11 -13.40 -7.02
N LEU A 70 4.29 -14.02 -8.20
CA LEU A 70 3.35 -13.89 -9.32
C LEU A 70 2.00 -14.52 -9.01
N GLU A 71 1.99 -15.70 -8.39
CA GLU A 71 0.74 -16.35 -7.97
C GLU A 71 -0.02 -15.51 -6.94
N ALA A 72 0.69 -14.92 -5.97
CA ALA A 72 0.10 -14.01 -4.99
C ALA A 72 -0.50 -12.75 -5.66
N ALA A 73 0.20 -12.18 -6.65
CA ALA A 73 -0.30 -11.04 -7.41
C ALA A 73 -1.57 -11.40 -8.22
N ILE A 74 -1.55 -12.53 -8.94
CA ILE A 74 -2.71 -13.02 -9.70
C ILE A 74 -3.91 -13.20 -8.78
N ALA A 75 -3.72 -13.86 -7.63
CA ALA A 75 -4.81 -14.07 -6.68
C ALA A 75 -5.41 -12.75 -6.15
N GLY A 76 -4.55 -11.75 -5.87
CA GLY A 76 -5.00 -10.42 -5.46
C GLY A 76 -5.81 -9.71 -6.55
N GLU A 77 -5.27 -9.65 -7.77
CA GLU A 77 -5.94 -9.02 -8.92
C GLU A 77 -7.26 -9.72 -9.27
N THR A 78 -7.30 -11.05 -9.23
CA THR A 78 -8.54 -11.81 -9.44
C THR A 78 -9.60 -11.46 -8.40
N PHE A 79 -9.23 -11.39 -7.12
CA PHE A 79 -10.15 -10.96 -6.07
C PHE A 79 -10.67 -9.53 -6.30
N GLU A 80 -9.79 -8.61 -6.71
CA GLU A 80 -10.18 -7.23 -7.00
C GLU A 80 -11.21 -7.16 -8.13
N VAL A 81 -10.97 -7.87 -9.23
CA VAL A 81 -11.81 -7.87 -10.43
C VAL A 81 -13.12 -8.62 -10.21
N GLU A 82 -13.08 -9.82 -9.66
CA GLU A 82 -14.24 -10.71 -9.59
C GLU A 82 -15.15 -10.41 -8.39
N GLU A 83 -14.60 -9.87 -7.29
CA GLU A 83 -15.35 -9.67 -6.05
C GLU A 83 -15.34 -8.21 -5.58
N MET A 84 -14.16 -7.64 -5.29
CA MET A 84 -14.05 -6.37 -4.57
C MET A 84 -14.70 -5.20 -5.31
N TYR A 85 -14.31 -4.96 -6.57
CA TYR A 85 -14.81 -3.81 -7.33
C TYR A 85 -16.29 -3.94 -7.66
N ALA A 86 -16.77 -5.14 -7.97
CA ALA A 86 -18.19 -5.38 -8.20
C ALA A 86 -19.01 -5.05 -6.93
N ALA A 87 -18.55 -5.51 -5.76
CA ALA A 87 -19.21 -5.23 -4.50
C ALA A 87 -19.18 -3.74 -4.15
N TYR A 88 -18.02 -3.07 -4.30
CA TYR A 88 -17.87 -1.65 -3.97
C TYR A 88 -18.70 -0.75 -4.89
N LEU A 89 -18.76 -1.07 -6.20
CA LEU A 89 -19.61 -0.37 -7.14
C LEU A 89 -21.09 -0.50 -6.77
N ALA A 90 -21.55 -1.71 -6.43
CA ALA A 90 -22.95 -1.92 -6.03
C ALA A 90 -23.31 -1.12 -4.76
N VAL A 91 -22.38 -0.95 -3.81
CA VAL A 91 -22.58 -0.10 -2.63
C VAL A 91 -22.67 1.38 -3.04
N ALA A 92 -21.75 1.86 -3.89
CA ALA A 92 -21.78 3.24 -4.38
C ALA A 92 -23.08 3.58 -5.13
N GLU A 93 -23.51 2.68 -6.03
CA GLU A 93 -24.77 2.82 -6.77
C GLU A 93 -25.98 2.84 -5.83
N LEU A 94 -26.01 1.99 -4.80
CA LEU A 94 -27.08 1.96 -3.80
C LEU A 94 -27.14 3.29 -3.00
N GLN A 95 -25.97 3.89 -2.76
CA GLN A 95 -25.83 5.16 -2.04
C GLN A 95 -26.01 6.40 -2.94
N ALA A 96 -26.12 6.20 -4.26
CA ALA A 96 -26.16 7.25 -5.27
C ALA A 96 -24.94 8.20 -5.23
N GLU A 97 -23.75 7.62 -4.98
CA GLU A 97 -22.44 8.27 -5.04
C GLU A 97 -21.67 7.97 -6.34
#